data_AF-A0A498HK56-F1
#
_entry.id   AF-A0A498HK56-F1
#
_cell.length_a   1.000
_cell.length_b   1.000
_cell.length_c   1.000
_cell.angle_alpha   90.00
_cell.angle_beta   90.00
_cell.angle_gamma   90.00
#
_symmetry.space_group_name_H-M   'P 1'
#
loop_
_entity.id
_entity.type
_entity.pdbx_description
1 polymer ?
#
loop_
_entity_poly.entity_id
_entity_poly.type
_entity_poly.pdbx_seq_one_letter_code
_entity_poly.pdbx_strand_id
1 'polypeptide(L)'
;MLIRTDYESPFCSISPANSAFPPPHCSAPLLLRSSFPSSPVTKMPKVKTNRVKYPQGWELIEPTLRELQAKMREAENDTHDGKRKCETLWPIFKIAHQKSRYIFDLYHRRKEISKELYDFCLDQGYADRNLIAKWKKPGYERLCCLRCMQPRDHNFATTCVCRVPKHLREEKVIECVHCGCRAVPVEID
;
A
#
# COMPACT_ATOMS: atom_id res chain seq x y z
N MET A 1 12.32 56.38 11.92
CA MET A 1 13.53 56.45 11.07
C MET A 1 13.26 55.66 9.80
N LEU A 2 13.40 56.33 8.64
CA LEU A 2 13.56 55.81 7.26
C LEU A 2 12.35 55.00 6.72
N ILE A 3 11.44 55.52 5.89
CA ILE A 3 11.53 56.22 4.58
C ILE A 3 12.19 55.38 3.47
N ARG A 4 11.42 55.12 2.40
CA ARG A 4 11.74 55.09 0.95
C ARG A 4 11.12 53.86 0.23
N THR A 5 10.05 54.02 -0.58
CA THR A 5 9.98 54.52 -2.00
C THR A 5 10.66 53.54 -2.96
N ASP A 6 10.19 53.19 -4.15
CA ASP A 6 9.07 53.53 -5.06
C ASP A 6 9.19 52.54 -6.25
N TYR A 7 8.32 52.69 -7.27
CA TYR A 7 8.64 52.51 -8.70
C TYR A 7 8.56 51.08 -9.29
N GLU A 8 7.91 50.77 -10.43
CA GLU A 8 7.11 51.53 -11.38
C GLU A 8 6.36 50.56 -12.33
N SER A 9 5.33 51.10 -12.97
CA SER A 9 4.62 50.71 -14.21
C SER A 9 5.56 50.36 -15.40
N PRO A 10 5.11 49.77 -16.56
CA PRO A 10 4.22 50.50 -17.48
C PRO A 10 3.26 49.70 -18.40
N PHE A 11 2.24 50.46 -18.82
CA PHE A 11 1.48 50.40 -20.08
C PHE A 11 2.07 49.56 -21.22
N CYS A 12 1.21 48.76 -21.88
CA CYS A 12 1.03 48.89 -23.32
C CYS A 12 -0.29 48.26 -23.80
N SER A 13 -1.09 49.08 -24.46
CA SER A 13 -2.33 48.82 -25.15
C SER A 13 -2.08 48.33 -26.58
N ILE A 14 -2.60 47.17 -26.98
CA ILE A 14 -2.74 46.76 -28.40
C ILE A 14 -4.05 45.95 -28.59
N SER A 15 -4.79 46.34 -29.62
CA SER A 15 -6.12 45.92 -30.09
C SER A 15 -6.33 44.43 -30.43
N PRO A 16 -7.59 43.97 -30.61
CA PRO A 16 -7.89 42.60 -31.05
C PRO A 16 -7.92 42.52 -32.59
N ALA A 17 -7.21 41.55 -33.16
CA ALA A 17 -7.33 41.21 -34.58
C ALA A 17 -7.39 39.69 -34.75
N ASN A 18 -8.56 39.24 -35.21
CA ASN A 18 -8.78 37.95 -35.83
C ASN A 18 -7.78 37.70 -36.97
N SER A 19 -7.15 36.53 -36.98
CA SER A 19 -6.84 35.83 -38.24
C SER A 19 -6.61 34.35 -37.97
N ALA A 20 -7.26 33.55 -38.79
CA ALA A 20 -7.23 32.10 -38.79
C ALA A 20 -5.87 31.58 -39.22
N PHE A 21 -5.34 30.56 -38.55
CA PHE A 21 -4.40 29.61 -39.13
C PHE A 21 -4.59 28.20 -38.53
N PRO A 22 -4.43 27.13 -39.34
CA PRO A 22 -4.85 25.76 -39.06
C PRO A 22 -3.86 24.99 -38.15
N PRO A 23 -4.26 23.83 -37.59
CA PRO A 23 -3.41 23.10 -36.65
C PRO A 23 -2.20 22.47 -37.35
N PRO A 24 -0.98 22.52 -36.77
CA PRO A 24 0.14 21.74 -37.25
C PRO A 24 -0.04 20.28 -36.83
N HIS A 25 -0.29 19.46 -37.85
CA HIS A 25 -0.10 18.01 -37.83
C HIS A 25 1.37 17.73 -37.51
N CYS A 26 1.64 17.28 -36.29
CA CYS A 26 2.94 16.81 -35.88
C CYS A 26 2.98 15.29 -36.10
N SER A 27 3.59 14.88 -37.20
CA SER A 27 3.96 13.50 -37.47
C SER A 27 5.35 13.20 -36.88
N ALA A 28 5.46 11.96 -36.38
CA ALA A 28 6.65 11.23 -35.91
C ALA A 28 7.04 11.42 -34.43
N PRO A 29 7.65 10.41 -33.77
CA PRO A 29 8.14 9.12 -34.30
C PRO A 29 7.54 7.89 -33.60
N LEU A 30 7.76 6.73 -34.24
CA LEU A 30 7.63 5.39 -33.67
C LEU A 30 8.43 5.27 -32.36
N LEU A 31 7.83 5.63 -31.23
CA LEU A 31 8.37 5.33 -29.92
C LEU A 31 7.80 4.00 -29.45
N LEU A 32 8.66 2.99 -29.61
CA LEU A 32 8.87 1.87 -28.70
C LEU A 32 7.60 1.45 -27.95
N ARG A 33 6.90 0.47 -28.53
CA ARG A 33 5.90 -0.34 -27.85
C ARG A 33 6.55 -0.90 -26.58
N SER A 34 6.45 -0.16 -25.48
CA SER A 34 6.76 -0.65 -24.16
C SER A 34 5.75 -1.75 -23.92
N SER A 35 6.22 -2.98 -24.11
CA SER A 35 5.62 -4.17 -23.56
C SER A 35 5.52 -3.94 -22.05
N PHE A 36 4.39 -3.35 -21.64
CA PHE A 36 3.94 -3.39 -20.26
C PHE A 36 3.95 -4.86 -19.86
N PRO A 37 4.77 -5.28 -18.88
CA PRO A 37 4.68 -6.63 -18.38
C PRO A 37 3.27 -6.81 -17.84
N SER A 38 2.54 -7.67 -18.54
CA SER A 38 1.26 -8.22 -18.18
C SER A 38 1.29 -8.67 -16.72
N SER A 39 0.36 -8.12 -15.94
CA SER A 39 -0.30 -8.68 -14.77
C SER A 39 0.58 -9.26 -13.64
N PRO A 40 0.25 -9.00 -12.37
CA PRO A 40 0.85 -9.74 -11.27
C PRO A 40 0.45 -11.21 -11.45
N VAL A 41 1.45 -12.06 -11.71
CA VAL A 41 1.31 -13.51 -11.66
C VAL A 41 0.70 -13.82 -10.29
N THR A 42 -0.59 -14.19 -10.28
CA THR A 42 -1.22 -14.83 -9.12
C THR A 42 -0.50 -16.15 -8.92
N LYS A 43 0.63 -16.12 -8.21
CA LYS A 43 1.33 -17.30 -7.73
C LYS A 43 0.32 -18.02 -6.85
N MET A 44 -0.26 -19.10 -7.35
CA MET A 44 -1.02 -20.05 -6.53
C MET A 44 -0.19 -20.32 -5.26
N PRO A 45 -0.80 -20.33 -4.06
CA PRO A 45 -0.08 -20.66 -2.86
C PRO A 45 0.56 -22.03 -3.08
N LYS A 46 1.90 -22.07 -3.06
CA LYS A 46 2.64 -23.31 -3.29
C LYS A 46 2.21 -24.27 -2.19
N VAL A 47 1.49 -25.31 -2.58
CA VAL A 47 1.19 -26.44 -1.70
C VAL A 47 2.54 -26.94 -1.20
N LYS A 48 2.69 -27.03 0.12
CA LYS A 48 3.92 -27.50 0.78
C LYS A 48 4.18 -28.95 0.38
N THR A 49 4.79 -29.16 -0.78
CA THR A 49 5.28 -30.49 -1.19
C THR A 49 6.52 -30.82 -0.37
N ASN A 50 6.76 -32.10 -0.11
CA ASN A 50 7.85 -32.68 0.71
C ASN A 50 9.29 -32.37 0.21
N ARG A 51 9.45 -31.43 -0.74
CA ARG A 51 10.72 -31.07 -1.41
C ARG A 51 11.28 -29.70 -0.99
N VAL A 52 10.65 -29.03 -0.04
CA VAL A 52 11.09 -27.69 0.39
C VAL A 52 12.18 -27.83 1.44
N LYS A 53 13.41 -27.45 1.09
CA LYS A 53 14.52 -27.36 2.05
C LYS A 53 14.33 -26.09 2.88
N TYR A 54 14.11 -26.27 4.18
CA TYR A 54 13.99 -25.14 5.10
C TYR A 54 15.38 -24.59 5.42
N PRO A 55 15.58 -23.26 5.34
CA PRO A 55 16.84 -22.63 5.70
C PRO A 55 17.00 -22.54 7.22
N GLN A 56 18.22 -22.28 7.68
CA GLN A 56 18.57 -22.17 9.09
C GLN A 56 17.71 -21.11 9.81
N GLY A 57 17.21 -21.44 11.00
CA GLY A 57 16.38 -20.55 11.82
C GLY A 57 14.86 -20.65 11.54
N TRP A 58 14.44 -21.55 10.64
CA TRP A 58 13.01 -21.80 10.37
C TRP A 58 12.24 -22.26 11.63
N GLU A 59 12.87 -23.06 12.49
CA GLU A 59 12.26 -23.62 13.70
C GLU A 59 11.72 -22.55 14.67
N LEU A 60 12.36 -21.37 14.72
CA LEU A 60 11.95 -20.26 15.59
C LEU A 60 10.65 -19.58 15.12
N ILE A 61 10.42 -19.53 13.80
CA ILE A 61 9.30 -18.82 13.19
C ILE A 61 8.15 -19.74 12.77
N GLU A 62 8.42 -21.03 12.62
CA GLU A 62 7.41 -22.01 12.23
C GLU A 62 6.17 -22.03 13.13
N PRO A 63 6.28 -22.10 14.47
CA PRO A 63 5.09 -22.22 15.33
C PRO A 63 4.16 -21.02 15.18
N THR A 64 4.71 -19.81 15.22
CA THR A 64 3.95 -18.57 15.08
C THR A 64 3.33 -18.41 13.70
N LEU A 65 4.05 -18.76 12.62
CA LEU A 65 3.49 -18.73 11.27
C LEU A 65 2.38 -19.77 11.08
N ARG A 66 2.50 -20.94 11.69
CA ARG A 66 1.47 -21.99 11.65
C ARG A 66 0.21 -21.56 12.39
N GLU A 67 0.34 -20.94 13.56
CA GLU A 67 -0.79 -20.36 14.29
C GLU A 67 -1.51 -19.26 13.49
N LEU A 68 -0.76 -18.35 12.85
CA LEU A 68 -1.34 -17.31 12.01
C LEU A 68 -2.03 -17.88 10.76
N GLN A 69 -1.50 -18.98 10.19
CA GLN A 69 -2.15 -19.69 9.09
C GLN A 69 -3.43 -20.41 9.54
N ALA A 70 -3.43 -21.02 10.73
CA ALA A 70 -4.64 -21.62 11.30
C ALA A 70 -5.73 -20.57 11.49
N LYS A 71 -5.40 -19.42 12.09
CA LYS A 71 -6.32 -18.29 12.26
C LYS A 71 -6.85 -17.75 10.92
N MET A 72 -6.02 -17.74 9.88
CA MET A 72 -6.46 -17.32 8.54
C MET A 72 -7.51 -18.28 7.97
N ARG A 73 -7.31 -19.59 8.14
CA ARG A 73 -8.27 -20.61 7.72
C ARG A 73 -9.56 -20.55 8.53
N GLU A 74 -9.48 -20.32 9.84
CA GLU A 74 -10.65 -20.08 10.69
C GLU A 74 -11.44 -18.88 10.20
N ALA A 75 -10.78 -17.74 9.98
CA ALA A 75 -11.43 -16.53 9.47
C ALA A 75 -12.03 -16.68 8.06
N GLU A 76 -11.48 -17.57 7.22
CA GLU A 76 -12.05 -17.91 5.91
C GLU A 76 -13.29 -18.79 6.02
N ASN A 77 -13.35 -19.66 7.04
CA ASN A 77 -14.46 -20.59 7.28
C ASN A 77 -15.56 -20.01 8.17
N ASP A 78 -15.29 -18.92 8.89
CA ASP A 78 -16.24 -18.27 9.78
C ASP A 78 -17.52 -17.87 9.04
N THR A 79 -18.66 -18.14 9.67
CA THR A 79 -19.96 -17.75 9.12
C THR A 79 -20.11 -16.22 9.13
N HIS A 80 -20.64 -15.69 8.03
CA HIS A 80 -20.78 -14.25 7.79
C HIS A 80 -22.15 -13.71 8.22
N ASP A 81 -22.88 -14.42 9.08
CA ASP A 81 -24.24 -14.09 9.46
C ASP A 81 -24.30 -12.81 10.31
N GLY A 82 -25.11 -11.85 9.86
CA GLY A 82 -25.32 -10.56 10.52
C GLY A 82 -24.23 -9.50 10.30
N LYS A 83 -23.14 -9.80 9.59
CA LYS A 83 -22.06 -8.85 9.29
C LYS A 83 -22.23 -8.24 7.90
N ARG A 84 -21.72 -7.01 7.70
CA ARG A 84 -21.67 -6.43 6.36
C ARG A 84 -20.67 -7.21 5.50
N LYS A 85 -20.92 -7.30 4.18
CA LYS A 85 -20.01 -7.98 3.23
C LYS A 85 -18.54 -7.52 3.35
N CYS A 86 -18.34 -6.25 3.67
CA CYS A 86 -17.00 -5.68 3.86
C CYS A 86 -16.35 -6.19 5.17
N GLU A 87 -17.14 -6.25 6.25
CA GLU A 87 -16.70 -6.63 7.59
C GLU A 87 -16.27 -8.10 7.66
N THR A 88 -16.86 -8.96 6.84
CA THR A 88 -16.46 -10.37 6.70
C THR A 88 -14.98 -10.50 6.32
N LEU A 89 -14.44 -9.60 5.50
CA LEU A 89 -13.06 -9.67 5.02
C LEU A 89 -12.04 -9.01 5.97
N TRP A 90 -12.49 -8.21 6.93
CA TRP A 90 -11.59 -7.47 7.82
C TRP A 90 -10.64 -8.37 8.63
N PRO A 91 -11.10 -9.51 9.22
CA PRO A 91 -10.21 -10.43 9.93
C PRO A 91 -9.11 -10.99 9.03
N ILE A 92 -9.44 -11.33 7.78
CA ILE A 92 -8.49 -11.86 6.79
C ILE A 92 -7.38 -10.82 6.52
N PHE A 93 -7.76 -9.56 6.26
CA PHE A 93 -6.79 -8.48 6.06
C PHE A 93 -5.93 -8.22 7.30
N LYS A 94 -6.53 -8.28 8.49
CA LYS A 94 -5.82 -8.09 9.76
C LYS A 94 -4.76 -9.16 9.97
N ILE A 95 -5.10 -10.43 9.73
CA ILE A 95 -4.16 -11.56 9.88
C ILE A 95 -3.07 -11.49 8.80
N ALA A 96 -3.41 -11.17 7.56
CA ALA A 96 -2.43 -11.00 6.48
C ALA A 96 -1.42 -9.88 6.78
N HIS A 97 -1.90 -8.75 7.30
CA HIS A 97 -1.07 -7.65 7.76
C HIS A 97 -0.17 -8.08 8.91
N GLN A 98 -0.73 -8.71 9.95
CA GLN A 98 0.00 -9.18 11.12
C GLN A 98 1.12 -10.18 10.74
N LYS A 99 0.82 -11.13 9.86
CA LYS A 99 1.78 -12.10 9.33
C LYS A 99 2.94 -11.42 8.59
N SER A 100 2.63 -10.46 7.71
CA SER A 100 3.66 -9.71 6.99
C SER A 100 4.49 -8.82 7.94
N ARG A 101 3.85 -8.24 8.97
CA ARG A 101 4.53 -7.36 9.93
C ARG A 101 5.46 -8.14 10.85
N TYR A 102 5.06 -9.33 11.28
CA TYR A 102 5.89 -10.23 12.08
C TYR A 102 7.22 -10.53 11.38
N ILE A 103 7.17 -10.95 10.11
CA ILE A 103 8.36 -11.24 9.31
C ILE A 103 9.21 -9.97 9.09
N PHE A 104 8.57 -8.83 8.84
CA PHE A 104 9.25 -7.55 8.66
C PHE A 104 10.02 -7.12 9.92
N ASP A 105 9.38 -7.18 11.09
CA ASP A 105 9.96 -6.77 12.36
C ASP A 105 11.13 -7.68 12.77
N LEU A 106 11.03 -8.99 12.53
CA LEU A 106 12.12 -9.94 12.81
C LEU A 106 13.37 -9.68 11.96
N TYR A 107 13.21 -9.30 10.70
CA TYR A 107 14.34 -9.01 9.82
C TYR A 107 14.90 -7.60 10.01
N HIS A 108 14.05 -6.57 10.10
CA HIS A 108 14.49 -5.17 10.11
C HIS A 108 14.76 -4.61 11.52
N ARG A 109 13.96 -4.98 12.53
CA ARG A 109 14.10 -4.44 13.89
C ARG A 109 14.99 -5.34 14.74
N ARG A 110 14.65 -6.62 14.86
CA ARG A 110 15.35 -7.57 15.74
C ARG A 110 16.56 -8.24 15.09
N LYS A 111 16.56 -8.38 13.76
CA LYS A 111 17.62 -9.04 12.96
C LYS A 111 17.91 -10.48 13.41
N GLU A 112 16.90 -11.20 13.88
CA GLU A 112 17.02 -12.60 14.33
C GLU A 112 17.02 -13.60 13.15
N ILE A 113 16.63 -13.14 11.96
CA ILE A 113 16.46 -13.95 10.75
C ILE A 113 17.55 -13.64 9.72
N SER A 114 18.10 -14.68 9.09
CA SER A 114 19.03 -14.54 7.95
C SER A 114 18.32 -14.02 6.70
N LYS A 115 19.07 -13.36 5.81
CA LYS A 115 18.53 -12.86 4.54
C LYS A 115 17.91 -13.99 3.69
N GLU A 116 18.51 -15.16 3.69
CA GLU A 116 18.04 -16.33 2.95
C GLU A 116 16.65 -16.78 3.42
N LEU A 117 16.45 -16.86 4.75
CA LEU A 117 15.16 -17.24 5.31
C LEU A 117 14.09 -16.17 5.06
N TYR A 118 14.47 -14.89 5.09
CA TYR A 118 13.57 -13.80 4.74
C TYR A 118 13.11 -13.86 3.28
N ASP A 119 14.05 -14.03 2.34
CA ASP A 119 13.75 -14.15 0.90
C ASP A 119 12.88 -15.39 0.63
N PHE A 120 13.16 -16.51 1.30
CA PHE A 120 12.33 -17.72 1.26
C PHE A 120 10.89 -17.45 1.73
N CYS A 121 10.71 -16.71 2.83
CA CYS A 121 9.39 -16.37 3.34
C CYS A 121 8.56 -15.53 2.34
N LEU A 122 9.22 -14.62 1.62
CA LEU A 122 8.60 -13.82 0.57
C LEU A 122 8.23 -14.66 -0.66
N ASP A 123 9.07 -15.62 -1.04
CA ASP A 123 8.85 -16.47 -2.21
C ASP A 123 7.76 -17.52 -2.01
N GLN A 124 7.60 -18.02 -0.78
CA GLN A 124 6.50 -18.91 -0.39
C GLN A 124 5.18 -18.15 -0.12
N GLY A 125 5.18 -16.81 -0.10
CA GLY A 125 3.98 -16.02 0.15
C GLY A 125 3.56 -15.97 1.63
N TYR A 126 4.50 -16.20 2.56
CA TYR A 126 4.22 -15.94 3.97
C TYR A 126 4.09 -14.44 4.26
N ALA A 127 4.79 -13.58 3.52
CA ALA A 127 4.63 -12.12 3.61
C ALA A 127 4.40 -11.50 2.23
N ASP A 128 3.71 -10.36 2.21
CA ASP A 128 3.47 -9.59 0.99
C ASP A 128 4.67 -8.68 0.66
N ARG A 129 5.35 -9.00 -0.44
CA ARG A 129 6.52 -8.27 -0.95
C ARG A 129 6.18 -6.81 -1.30
N ASN A 130 4.98 -6.55 -1.83
CA ASN A 130 4.55 -5.22 -2.23
C ASN A 130 4.25 -4.36 -1.01
N LEU A 131 3.57 -4.92 0.00
CA LEU A 131 3.25 -4.19 1.24
C LEU A 131 4.54 -3.81 1.99
N ILE A 132 5.47 -4.75 2.12
CA ILE A 132 6.78 -4.51 2.73
C ILE A 132 7.57 -3.43 1.98
N ALA A 133 7.55 -3.44 0.65
CA ALA A 133 8.21 -2.42 -0.14
C ALA A 133 7.66 -1.01 0.14
N LYS A 134 6.37 -0.89 0.49
CA LYS A 134 5.78 0.37 0.93
C LYS A 134 6.22 0.75 2.33
N TRP A 135 6.32 -0.18 3.28
CA TRP A 135 6.77 0.11 4.64
C TRP A 135 8.20 0.65 4.72
N LYS A 136 9.05 0.31 3.74
CA LYS A 136 10.40 0.88 3.62
C LYS A 136 10.42 2.35 3.21
N LYS A 137 9.32 2.88 2.68
CA LYS A 137 9.22 4.29 2.26
C LYS A 137 8.75 5.17 3.43
N PRO A 138 9.36 6.36 3.62
CA PRO A 138 8.92 7.28 4.67
C PRO A 138 7.45 7.68 4.46
N GLY A 139 6.70 7.80 5.55
CA GLY A 139 5.26 8.11 5.53
C GLY A 139 4.35 6.91 5.23
N TYR A 140 4.89 5.73 4.90
CA TYR A 140 4.12 4.51 4.68
C TYR A 140 4.43 3.39 5.67
N GLU A 141 5.28 3.63 6.66
CA GLU A 141 5.72 2.65 7.68
C GLU A 141 4.57 1.92 8.39
N ARG A 142 3.44 2.61 8.54
CA ARG A 142 2.24 2.13 9.24
C ARG A 142 1.08 1.82 8.28
N LEU A 143 1.36 1.59 7.00
CA LEU A 143 0.32 1.31 5.99
C LEU A 143 -0.43 0.01 6.31
N CYS A 144 -1.76 0.08 6.42
CA CYS A 144 -2.63 -1.06 6.72
C CYS A 144 -2.76 -2.05 5.55
N CYS A 145 -3.04 -1.55 4.34
CA CYS A 145 -3.33 -2.36 3.17
C CYS A 145 -2.94 -1.66 1.85
N LEU A 146 -2.70 -2.41 0.78
CA LEU A 146 -2.37 -1.82 -0.53
C LEU A 146 -3.56 -1.08 -1.15
N ARG A 147 -4.80 -1.58 -0.98
CA ARG A 147 -6.02 -0.93 -1.49
C ARG A 147 -6.21 0.47 -0.91
N CYS A 148 -5.84 0.63 0.35
CA CYS A 148 -6.02 1.86 1.13
C CYS A 148 -5.21 3.05 0.60
N MET A 149 -4.14 2.79 -0.16
CA MET A 149 -3.32 3.82 -0.80
C MET A 149 -3.57 3.97 -2.30
N GLN A 150 -4.34 3.06 -2.91
CA GLN A 150 -4.48 3.00 -4.35
C GLN A 150 -5.64 3.91 -4.79
N PRO A 151 -5.39 4.95 -5.63
CA PRO A 151 -6.44 5.84 -6.11
C PRO A 151 -7.56 5.11 -6.86
N ARG A 152 -7.21 4.07 -7.63
CA ARG A 152 -8.15 3.31 -8.47
C ARG A 152 -9.26 2.59 -7.69
N ASP A 153 -9.03 2.31 -6.41
CA ASP A 153 -9.95 1.53 -5.58
C ASP A 153 -11.00 2.43 -4.88
N HIS A 154 -10.95 3.74 -5.14
CA HIS A 154 -11.84 4.76 -4.58
C HIS A 154 -12.55 5.54 -5.69
N ASN A 155 -13.80 5.91 -5.47
CA ASN A 155 -14.65 6.58 -6.47
C ASN A 155 -14.09 7.93 -6.95
N PHE A 156 -13.42 8.68 -6.07
CA PHE A 156 -12.88 10.01 -6.36
C PHE A 156 -11.37 10.01 -6.66
N ALA A 157 -10.78 8.85 -6.94
CA ALA A 157 -9.34 8.71 -7.13
C ALA A 157 -8.50 9.29 -5.96
N THR A 158 -9.04 9.28 -4.75
CA THR A 158 -8.40 9.77 -3.53
C THR A 158 -7.83 8.62 -2.69
N THR A 159 -7.13 8.94 -1.61
CA THR A 159 -6.66 7.96 -0.62
C THR A 159 -7.75 7.62 0.39
N CYS A 160 -7.66 6.43 0.98
CA CYS A 160 -8.62 6.01 2.01
C CYS A 160 -8.56 6.91 3.26
N VAL A 161 -9.70 7.07 3.93
CA VAL A 161 -9.85 7.83 5.18
C VAL A 161 -8.89 7.39 6.29
N CYS A 162 -8.46 6.12 6.28
CA CYS A 162 -7.50 5.60 7.25
C CYS A 162 -6.10 6.22 7.14
N ARG A 163 -5.78 6.89 6.03
CA ARG A 163 -4.51 7.58 5.81
C ARG A 163 -4.53 9.04 6.27
N VAL A 164 -5.71 9.58 6.59
CA VAL A 164 -5.86 10.95 7.09
C VAL A 164 -5.40 10.99 8.56
N PRO A 165 -4.63 12.00 9.01
CA PRO A 165 -4.32 12.17 10.43
C PRO A 165 -5.55 12.40 11.31
N LYS A 166 -5.51 11.98 12.58
CA LYS A 166 -6.63 12.14 13.53
C LYS A 166 -7.06 13.60 13.73
N HIS A 167 -6.10 14.53 13.79
CA HIS A 167 -6.36 15.95 14.07
C HIS A 167 -7.13 16.67 12.96
N LEU A 168 -7.11 16.15 11.73
CA LEU A 168 -7.85 16.72 10.59
C LEU A 168 -9.26 16.13 10.46
N ARG A 169 -9.71 15.30 11.41
CA ARG A 169 -10.99 14.60 11.30
C ARG A 169 -12.00 15.10 12.31
N GLU A 170 -13.20 15.30 11.82
CA GLU A 170 -14.37 15.67 12.62
C GLU A 170 -14.89 14.49 13.45
N GLU A 171 -14.85 13.26 12.90
CA GLU A 171 -15.31 12.04 13.58
C GLU A 171 -14.15 11.25 14.22
N LYS A 172 -14.32 10.91 15.50
CA LYS A 172 -13.29 10.28 16.34
C LYS A 172 -13.09 8.78 16.07
N VAL A 173 -14.13 8.08 15.61
CA VAL A 173 -14.09 6.62 15.36
C VAL A 173 -14.47 6.35 13.92
N ILE A 174 -13.47 6.04 13.10
CA ILE A 174 -13.69 5.70 11.69
C ILE A 174 -13.12 4.31 11.43
N GLU A 175 -13.93 3.49 10.77
CA GLU A 175 -13.54 2.15 10.34
C GLU A 175 -13.41 2.12 8.82
N CYS A 176 -12.25 1.72 8.33
CA CYS A 176 -12.01 1.60 6.90
C CYS A 176 -12.90 0.50 6.29
N VAL A 177 -13.64 0.83 5.24
CA VAL A 177 -14.49 -0.13 4.51
C VAL A 177 -13.67 -1.32 3.98
N HIS A 178 -12.44 -1.10 3.52
CA HIS A 178 -11.64 -2.15 2.87
C HIS A 178 -11.01 -3.16 3.84
N CYS A 179 -10.51 -2.71 4.99
CA CYS A 179 -9.70 -3.54 5.88
C CYS A 179 -10.05 -3.39 7.37
N GLY A 180 -11.05 -2.58 7.72
CA GLY A 180 -11.48 -2.40 9.10
C GLY A 180 -10.47 -1.69 10.00
N CYS A 181 -9.40 -1.09 9.44
CA CYS A 181 -8.44 -0.39 10.28
C CYS A 181 -9.08 0.88 10.86
N ARG A 182 -9.02 1.01 12.19
CA ARG A 182 -9.22 2.29 12.87
C ARG A 182 -7.96 3.09 12.59
N ALA A 183 -8.11 4.17 11.85
CA ALA A 183 -7.02 4.98 11.32
C ALA A 183 -5.75 4.95 12.17
N VAL A 184 -4.68 4.47 11.54
CA VAL A 184 -3.46 4.06 12.23
C VAL A 184 -2.95 5.24 13.05
N PRO A 185 -2.75 5.09 14.37
CA PRO A 185 -2.22 6.20 15.15
C PRO A 185 -0.88 6.61 14.54
N VAL A 186 -0.74 7.87 14.18
CA VAL A 186 0.54 8.57 14.14
C VAL A 186 0.68 9.22 15.51
N GLU A 187 0.72 8.39 16.55
CA GLU A 187 1.19 8.80 17.87
C GLU A 187 2.28 7.77 18.19
N ILE A 188 3.51 8.26 18.15
CA ILE A 188 4.68 7.69 18.79
C ILE A 188 4.70 8.43 20.10
N ASP A 189 4.34 7.75 21.18
CA ASP A 189 4.94 7.95 22.50
C ASP A 189 5.46 6.57 22.93
#